data_AF-A0A6I4Z5A6-F1
#
_entry.id   AF-A0A6I4Z5A6-F1
#
_cell.length_a   1.000
_cell.length_b   1.000
_cell.length_c   1.000
_cell.angle_alpha   90.00
_cell.angle_beta   90.00
_cell.angle_gamma   90.00
#
_symmetry.space_group_name_H-M   'P 1'
#
loop_
_entity.id
_entity.type
_entity.pdbx_description
1 polymer ?
#
loop_
_entity_poly.entity_id
_entity_poly.type
_entity_poly.pdbx_seq_one_letter_code
_entity_poly.pdbx_strand_id
1 'polypeptide(L)'
;MSAYAPDINRTVTPLATVGHLRWSDKAVGDVLDYAFDYSRLFKWERVIECVVDVPNNSGLWVLWSGIFEPYVVMALGRGVPGRWTVTITLVASTGRRVVREVDLVIREDAGSLDNVETAFPPPAGAEVQPKELDMPDGRVLTL
;
A
#
# COMPACT_ATOMS: atom_id res chain seq x y z
N MET A 1 26.75 -47.78 14.42
CA MET A 1 26.57 -46.44 13.82
C MET A 1 25.13 -46.33 13.37
N SER A 2 24.28 -45.68 14.17
CA SER A 2 22.85 -45.51 13.88
C SER A 2 22.64 -44.13 13.27
N ALA A 3 22.06 -44.07 12.08
CA ALA A 3 21.76 -42.83 11.38
C ALA A 3 20.61 -42.10 12.10
N TYR A 4 20.85 -40.85 12.47
CA TYR A 4 19.84 -39.93 12.98
C TYR A 4 19.02 -39.42 11.79
N ALA A 5 17.81 -39.94 11.60
CA ALA A 5 16.84 -39.35 10.69
C ALA A 5 16.15 -38.19 11.41
N PRO A 6 16.20 -36.95 10.92
CA PRO A 6 15.44 -35.87 11.52
C PRO A 6 13.95 -36.11 11.28
N ASP A 7 13.17 -36.11 12.37
CA ASP A 7 11.71 -36.13 12.35
C ASP A 7 11.17 -34.94 11.54
N ILE A 8 10.68 -35.20 10.32
CA ILE A 8 10.08 -34.19 9.41
C ILE A 8 8.60 -33.92 9.79
N ASN A 9 8.22 -34.18 11.04
CA ASN A 9 6.87 -33.91 11.55
C ASN A 9 6.89 -32.77 12.57
N ARG A 10 7.49 -31.63 12.20
CA ARG A 10 7.16 -30.36 12.86
C ARG A 10 5.75 -29.95 12.42
N THR A 11 4.77 -30.47 13.15
CA THR A 11 3.40 -29.97 13.14
C THR A 11 3.45 -28.49 13.51
N VAL A 12 3.40 -27.62 12.49
CA VAL A 12 3.26 -26.17 12.66
C VAL A 12 1.91 -25.97 13.32
N THR A 13 1.89 -25.80 14.64
CA THR A 13 0.66 -25.52 15.37
C THR A 13 0.31 -24.05 15.10
N PRO A 14 -0.78 -23.74 14.38
CA PRO A 14 -1.16 -22.36 14.16
C PRO A 14 -1.83 -21.85 15.44
N LEU A 15 -1.08 -21.18 16.30
CA LEU A 15 -1.67 -20.30 17.30
C LEU A 15 -2.08 -19.00 16.60
N ALA A 16 -3.15 -19.10 15.81
CA ALA A 16 -3.80 -17.96 15.18
C ALA A 16 -4.70 -17.28 16.22
N THR A 17 -4.13 -16.37 17.02
CA THR A 17 -4.97 -15.39 17.70
C THR A 17 -5.48 -14.42 16.63
N VAL A 18 -6.62 -14.65 16.01
CA VAL A 18 -7.22 -13.70 15.04
C VAL A 18 -7.71 -12.50 15.84
N GLY A 19 -7.00 -11.39 15.76
CA GLY A 19 -7.46 -10.10 16.25
C GLY A 19 -7.78 -9.23 15.05
N HIS A 20 -9.03 -8.79 14.92
CA HIS A 20 -9.44 -7.85 13.89
C HIS A 20 -8.92 -6.47 14.24
N LEU A 21 -8.12 -5.91 13.35
CA LEU A 21 -7.70 -4.51 13.41
C LEU A 21 -8.48 -3.75 12.35
N ARG A 22 -8.57 -2.43 12.51
CA ARG A 22 -9.12 -1.55 11.48
C ARG A 22 -8.15 -0.42 11.24
N TRP A 23 -7.80 -0.20 9.98
CA TRP A 23 -7.04 0.96 9.56
C TRP A 23 -7.98 2.11 9.18
N SER A 24 -7.38 3.31 9.10
CA SER A 24 -8.06 4.48 8.57
C SER A 24 -8.51 4.22 7.13
N ASP A 25 -9.68 4.75 6.79
CA ASP A 25 -10.23 4.68 5.44
C ASP A 25 -9.34 5.47 4.46
N LYS A 26 -9.30 5.07 3.19
CA LYS A 26 -8.57 5.76 2.10
C LYS A 26 -9.45 6.02 0.89
N ALA A 27 -9.10 7.01 0.06
CA ALA A 27 -9.72 7.17 -1.26
C ALA A 27 -9.06 6.24 -2.30
N VAL A 28 -9.67 6.06 -3.48
CA VAL A 28 -9.13 5.19 -4.55
C VAL A 28 -7.77 5.69 -5.04
N GLY A 29 -7.64 7.01 -5.22
CA GLY A 29 -6.43 7.67 -5.72
C GLY A 29 -5.27 7.74 -4.72
N ASP A 30 -5.54 7.60 -3.42
CA ASP A 30 -4.50 7.77 -2.40
C ASP A 30 -3.45 6.64 -2.46
N VAL A 31 -2.25 6.94 -2.00
CA VAL A 31 -1.26 5.95 -1.56
C VAL A 31 -1.00 6.24 -0.10
N LEU A 32 -1.32 5.28 0.77
CA LEU A 32 -1.15 5.45 2.22
C LEU A 32 -0.20 4.40 2.78
N ASP A 33 0.62 4.84 3.72
CA ASP A 33 1.47 3.99 4.54
C ASP A 33 0.72 3.59 5.82
N TYR A 34 0.72 2.29 6.10
CA TYR A 34 0.14 1.72 7.30
C TYR A 34 1.22 1.08 8.16
N ALA A 35 1.04 1.17 9.48
CA ALA A 35 1.92 0.56 10.46
C ALA A 35 1.12 -0.32 11.43
N PHE A 36 1.73 -1.42 11.86
CA PHE A 36 1.19 -2.34 12.85
C PHE A 36 2.26 -2.67 13.91
N ASP A 37 2.00 -2.33 15.16
CA ASP A 37 2.86 -2.68 16.30
C ASP A 37 2.65 -4.15 16.71
N TYR A 38 3.69 -4.97 16.53
CA TYR A 38 3.66 -6.39 16.90
C TYR A 38 4.36 -6.69 18.22
N SER A 39 4.84 -5.70 18.97
CA SER A 39 5.60 -5.88 20.23
C SER A 39 4.92 -6.80 21.23
N ARG A 40 3.58 -6.74 21.31
CA ARG A 40 2.78 -7.59 22.21
C ARG A 40 2.68 -9.04 21.76
N LEU A 41 2.89 -9.31 20.47
CA LEU A 41 2.76 -10.63 19.88
C LEU A 41 4.04 -11.44 19.98
N PHE A 42 5.20 -10.78 19.95
CA PHE A 42 6.52 -11.40 19.95
C PHE A 42 7.39 -10.78 21.05
N LYS A 43 7.21 -11.22 22.31
CA LYS A 43 7.94 -10.65 23.46
C LYS A 43 9.44 -10.99 23.50
N TRP A 44 9.80 -12.18 23.03
CA TRP A 44 11.16 -12.75 23.16
C TRP A 44 11.70 -13.28 21.84
N GLU A 45 11.05 -12.93 20.74
CA GLU A 45 11.32 -13.47 19.42
C GLU A 45 11.49 -12.31 18.44
N ARG A 46 12.44 -12.46 17.51
CA ARG A 46 12.64 -11.50 16.43
C ARG A 46 11.73 -11.86 15.27
N VAL A 47 10.94 -10.91 14.77
CA VAL A 47 10.20 -11.08 13.51
C VAL A 47 11.19 -10.89 12.36
N ILE A 48 11.27 -11.87 11.47
CA ILE A 48 12.24 -11.91 10.37
C ILE A 48 11.58 -11.82 8.99
N GLU A 49 10.28 -12.05 8.92
CA GLU A 49 9.52 -12.04 7.68
C GLU A 49 8.12 -11.46 7.93
N CYS A 50 7.67 -10.66 6.96
CA CYS A 50 6.32 -10.15 6.88
C CYS A 50 5.79 -10.40 5.47
N VAL A 51 4.63 -11.03 5.38
CA VAL A 51 3.89 -11.22 4.13
C VAL A 51 2.57 -10.47 4.24
N VAL A 52 2.25 -9.66 3.24
CA VAL A 52 1.01 -8.90 3.16
C VAL A 52 0.23 -9.42 1.96
N ASP A 53 -0.94 -9.99 2.24
CA ASP A 53 -1.86 -10.50 1.23
C ASP A 53 -3.08 -9.58 1.14
N VAL A 54 -3.37 -9.11 -0.06
CA VAL A 54 -4.57 -8.32 -0.37
C VAL A 54 -5.56 -9.17 -1.18
N PRO A 55 -6.89 -9.02 -0.99
CA PRO A 55 -7.86 -9.79 -1.77
C PRO A 55 -7.73 -9.48 -3.27
N ASN A 56 -7.70 -10.51 -4.12
CA ASN A 56 -7.50 -10.35 -5.57
C ASN A 56 -8.55 -9.43 -6.24
N ASN A 57 -9.76 -9.39 -5.71
CA ASN A 57 -10.86 -8.55 -6.22
C ASN A 57 -10.88 -7.13 -5.64
N SER A 58 -9.98 -6.80 -4.71
CA SER A 58 -9.94 -5.48 -4.06
C SER A 58 -9.35 -4.39 -4.95
N GLY A 59 -8.60 -4.75 -5.99
CA GLY A 59 -7.83 -3.80 -6.80
C GLY A 59 -6.70 -3.09 -6.05
N LEU A 60 -6.42 -3.47 -4.79
CA LEU A 60 -5.30 -2.97 -4.00
C LEU A 60 -3.98 -3.52 -4.51
N TRP A 61 -2.94 -2.70 -4.48
CA TRP A 61 -1.56 -3.12 -4.71
C TRP A 61 -0.73 -2.87 -3.46
N VAL A 62 0.06 -3.88 -3.07
CA VAL A 62 1.13 -3.70 -2.08
C VAL A 62 2.32 -3.12 -2.82
N LEU A 63 2.61 -1.84 -2.61
CA LEU A 63 3.74 -1.16 -3.26
C LEU A 63 5.06 -1.55 -2.60
N TRP A 64 5.07 -1.61 -1.28
CA TRP A 64 6.17 -2.14 -0.48
C TRP A 64 5.68 -2.61 0.88
N SER A 65 6.46 -3.48 1.52
CA SER A 65 6.30 -3.84 2.92
C SER A 65 7.66 -4.07 3.56
N GLY A 66 7.73 -3.90 4.88
CA GLY A 66 8.97 -4.04 5.62
C GLY A 66 8.76 -4.21 7.12
N ILE A 67 9.81 -4.64 7.79
CA ILE A 67 9.87 -4.77 9.25
C ILE A 67 10.77 -3.66 9.77
N PHE A 68 10.22 -2.81 10.64
CA PHE A 68 10.93 -1.75 11.34
C PHE A 68 10.63 -1.88 12.83
N GLU A 69 11.43 -2.66 13.55
CA GLU A 69 11.07 -3.16 14.89
C GLU A 69 10.64 -2.03 15.87
N PRO A 70 9.51 -2.18 16.59
CA PRO A 70 8.59 -3.33 16.66
C PRO A 70 7.39 -3.25 15.69
N TYR A 71 7.51 -2.47 14.61
CA TYR A 71 6.44 -2.26 13.64
C TYR A 71 6.64 -3.08 12.36
N VAL A 72 5.55 -3.50 11.79
CA VAL A 72 5.47 -3.83 10.37
C VAL A 72 4.85 -2.65 9.66
N VAL A 73 5.45 -2.28 8.54
CA VAL A 73 5.04 -1.14 7.72
C VAL A 73 4.78 -1.57 6.30
N MET A 74 3.80 -0.96 5.64
CA MET A 74 3.45 -1.24 4.26
C MET A 74 2.79 -0.05 3.59
N ALA A 75 3.01 0.10 2.29
CA ALA A 75 2.28 1.05 1.46
C ALA A 75 1.26 0.32 0.60
N LEU A 76 0.02 0.78 0.66
CA LEU A 76 -1.06 0.31 -0.21
C LEU A 76 -1.49 1.42 -1.16
N GLY A 77 -1.49 1.11 -2.46
CA GLY A 77 -2.02 1.96 -3.51
C GLY A 77 -3.25 1.35 -4.18
N ARG A 78 -3.96 2.18 -4.96
CA ARG A 78 -5.16 1.79 -5.71
C ARG A 78 -6.27 1.26 -4.79
N GLY A 79 -7.23 0.56 -5.38
CA GLY A 79 -8.40 0.03 -4.70
C GLY A 79 -9.68 0.16 -5.52
N VAL A 80 -10.62 -0.75 -5.28
CA VAL A 80 -12.02 -0.62 -5.68
C VAL A 80 -12.80 -0.17 -4.44
N PRO A 81 -13.74 0.79 -4.55
CA PRO A 81 -14.57 1.20 -3.44
C PRO A 81 -15.26 0.01 -2.74
N GLY A 82 -15.21 -0.03 -1.41
CA GLY A 82 -15.74 -1.14 -0.63
C GLY A 82 -15.02 -1.35 0.69
N ARG A 83 -15.38 -2.43 1.37
CA ARG A 83 -14.67 -2.92 2.56
C ARG A 83 -13.85 -4.14 2.18
N TRP A 84 -12.60 -4.14 2.58
CA TRP A 84 -11.64 -5.19 2.28
C TRP A 84 -10.90 -5.60 3.54
N THR A 85 -10.54 -6.87 3.61
CA THR A 85 -9.72 -7.41 4.69
C THR A 85 -8.35 -7.75 4.13
N VAL A 86 -7.31 -7.10 4.66
CA VAL A 86 -5.91 -7.34 4.33
C VAL A 86 -5.34 -8.31 5.36
N THR A 87 -4.63 -9.33 4.90
CA THR A 87 -4.01 -10.33 5.78
C THR A 87 -2.53 -10.06 5.92
N ILE A 88 -2.05 -9.98 7.16
CA ILE A 88 -0.64 -9.80 7.52
C ILE A 88 -0.17 -11.07 8.20
N THR A 89 0.82 -11.74 7.61
CA THR A 89 1.48 -12.90 8.20
C THR A 89 2.88 -12.51 8.67
N LEU A 90 3.14 -12.66 9.96
CA LEU A 90 4.44 -12.43 10.58
C LEU A 90 5.11 -13.76 10.94
N VAL A 91 6.39 -13.90 10.61
CA VAL A 91 7.19 -15.08 10.95
C VAL A 91 8.35 -14.69 11.86
N ALA A 92 8.43 -15.36 13.01
CA ALA A 92 9.55 -15.21 13.95
C ALA A 92 10.76 -16.06 13.54
N SER A 93 11.93 -15.69 14.07
CA SER A 93 13.18 -16.45 13.94
C SER A 93 13.09 -17.89 14.48
N THR A 94 12.13 -18.16 15.36
CA THR A 94 11.82 -19.50 15.88
C THR A 94 10.98 -20.35 14.92
N GLY A 95 10.50 -19.75 13.82
CA GLY A 95 9.56 -20.35 12.88
C GLY A 95 8.08 -20.18 13.26
N ARG A 96 7.78 -19.55 14.41
CA ARG A 96 6.40 -19.27 14.81
C ARG A 96 5.75 -18.27 13.84
N ARG A 97 4.53 -18.58 13.42
CA ARG A 97 3.73 -17.73 12.53
C ARG A 97 2.55 -17.13 13.27
N VAL A 98 2.29 -15.85 13.01
CA VAL A 98 1.10 -15.15 13.50
C VAL A 98 0.43 -14.43 12.35
N VAL A 99 -0.87 -14.66 12.19
CA VAL A 99 -1.69 -14.04 11.15
C VAL A 99 -2.59 -12.97 11.78
N ARG A 100 -2.70 -11.82 11.13
CA ARG A 100 -3.60 -10.72 11.51
C ARG A 100 -4.43 -10.31 10.31
N GLU A 101 -5.70 -10.07 10.57
CA GLU A 101 -6.63 -9.54 9.57
C GLU A 101 -6.91 -8.08 9.92
N VAL A 102 -6.81 -7.22 8.91
CA VAL A 102 -7.01 -5.79 9.05
C VAL A 102 -8.06 -5.30 8.07
N ASP A 103 -9.12 -4.72 8.60
CA ASP A 103 -10.17 -4.12 7.80
C ASP A 103 -9.74 -2.74 7.30
N LEU A 104 -9.98 -2.53 6.02
CA LEU A 104 -9.74 -1.29 5.30
C LEU A 104 -10.99 -0.93 4.49
N VAL A 105 -11.40 0.34 4.59
CA VAL A 105 -12.47 0.88 3.75
C VAL A 105 -11.85 1.76 2.67
N ILE A 106 -12.16 1.44 1.42
CA ILE A 106 -11.79 2.25 0.26
C ILE A 106 -13.04 3.01 -0.14
N ARG A 107 -12.93 4.34 -0.16
CA ARG A 107 -13.99 5.25 -0.57
C ARG A 107 -13.76 5.65 -2.02
N GLU A 108 -14.83 5.96 -2.74
CA GLU A 108 -14.70 6.67 -4.01
C GLU A 108 -13.94 7.98 -3.80
N ASP A 109 -13.15 8.37 -4.79
CA ASP A 109 -12.58 9.71 -4.81
C ASP A 109 -13.75 10.70 -4.84
N ALA A 110 -13.74 11.65 -3.92
CA ALA A 110 -14.76 12.68 -3.84
C ALA A 110 -14.58 13.68 -4.99
N GLY A 111 -14.85 13.23 -6.22
CA GLY A 111 -14.62 13.97 -7.45
C GLY A 111 -13.13 14.12 -7.76
N SER A 112 -12.77 13.85 -9.01
CA SER A 112 -11.58 14.45 -9.58
C SER A 112 -11.67 15.98 -9.39
N LEU A 113 -10.54 16.64 -9.20
CA LEU A 113 -10.43 18.07 -9.49
C LEU A 113 -10.53 18.32 -11.01
N ASP A 114 -11.43 17.62 -11.73
CA ASP A 114 -11.82 17.95 -13.09
C ASP A 114 -12.58 19.29 -13.12
N ASN A 115 -12.97 19.80 -11.95
CA ASN A 115 -13.38 21.19 -11.73
C ASN A 115 -12.22 22.05 -11.19
N VAL A 116 -10.97 21.86 -11.64
CA VAL A 116 -10.12 23.03 -11.82
C VAL A 116 -10.92 23.89 -12.79
N GLU A 117 -11.64 24.89 -12.26
CA GLU A 117 -12.21 25.97 -13.07
C GLU A 117 -11.16 26.28 -14.12
N THR A 118 -11.55 26.11 -15.39
CA THR A 118 -10.79 26.56 -16.55
C THR A 118 -9.97 27.75 -16.15
N ALA A 119 -8.64 27.62 -16.17
CA ALA A 119 -7.69 28.59 -15.67
C ALA A 119 -8.24 30.00 -15.84
N PHE A 120 -8.23 30.80 -14.77
CA PHE A 120 -8.70 32.19 -14.79
C PHE A 120 -8.37 32.81 -16.14
N PRO A 121 -9.35 33.41 -16.84
CA PRO A 121 -9.06 34.03 -18.12
C PRO A 121 -7.87 34.97 -17.91
N PRO A 122 -6.89 34.96 -18.82
CA PRO A 122 -5.69 35.75 -18.66
C PRO A 122 -6.08 37.21 -18.32
N PRO A 123 -5.33 37.90 -17.44
CA PRO A 123 -5.64 39.27 -17.04
C PRO A 123 -5.91 40.15 -18.27
N ALA A 124 -6.82 41.11 -18.16
CA ALA A 124 -7.11 42.02 -19.27
C ALA A 124 -5.81 42.70 -19.74
N GLY A 125 -5.41 42.44 -20.98
CA GLY A 125 -4.16 42.94 -21.57
C GLY A 125 -2.97 41.98 -21.51
N ALA A 126 -3.14 40.75 -21.01
CA ALA A 126 -2.11 39.74 -21.14
C ALA A 126 -1.93 39.34 -22.61
N GLU A 127 -0.69 39.35 -23.06
CA GLU A 127 -0.33 38.93 -24.41
C GLU A 127 -0.56 37.42 -24.54
N VAL A 128 -1.46 37.05 -25.45
CA VAL A 128 -1.65 35.64 -25.82
C VAL A 128 -0.40 35.22 -26.59
N GLN A 129 0.25 34.14 -26.16
CA GLN A 129 1.39 33.60 -26.89
C GLN A 129 0.97 33.35 -28.35
N PRO A 130 1.73 33.85 -29.35
CA PRO A 130 1.35 33.67 -30.73
C PRO A 130 1.37 32.17 -31.06
N LYS A 131 0.34 31.71 -31.80
CA LYS A 131 0.24 30.30 -32.23
C LYS A 131 1.38 29.87 -33.15
N GLU A 132 2.03 30.84 -33.76
CA GLU A 132 3.10 30.66 -34.73
C GLU A 132 4.23 31.61 -34.36
N LEU A 133 5.44 31.06 -34.25
CA LEU A 133 6.66 31.84 -34.07
C LEU A 133 7.47 31.76 -35.36
N ASP A 134 7.57 32.90 -36.03
CA ASP A 134 8.47 33.06 -37.17
C ASP A 134 9.92 33.09 -36.68
N MET A 135 10.70 32.13 -37.16
CA MET A 135 12.12 32.06 -36.85
C MET A 135 12.91 32.92 -37.87
N PRO A 136 14.07 33.49 -37.47
CA PRO A 136 14.88 34.31 -38.36
C PRO A 136 15.38 33.60 -39.63
N ASP A 137 15.32 32.27 -39.65
CA ASP A 137 15.69 31.42 -40.79
C ASP A 137 14.51 31.08 -41.72
N GLY A 138 13.35 31.72 -41.51
CA GLY A 138 12.15 31.57 -42.36
C GLY A 138 11.29 30.35 -42.04
N ARG A 139 11.61 29.59 -40.98
CA ARG A 139 10.76 28.49 -40.50
C ARG A 139 9.68 29.03 -39.56
N VAL A 140 8.50 28.39 -39.61
CA VAL A 140 7.40 28.68 -38.68
C VAL A 140 7.29 27.53 -37.67
N LEU A 141 7.39 27.86 -36.38
CA LEU A 141 7.10 26.91 -35.31
C LEU A 141 5.66 27.10 -34.85
N THR A 142 4.84 26.07 -35.04
CA THR A 142 3.51 25.99 -34.40
C THR A 142 3.70 25.48 -32.96
N LEU A 143 3.24 26.28 -31.99
CA LEU A 143 3.37 25.99 -30.55
C LEU A 143 2.18 25.21 -29.99
#